data_AF-A0A2G6UE33-F1
#
_entry.id   AF-A0A2G6UE33-F1
#
_cell.length_a   1.000
_cell.length_b   1.000
_cell.length_c   1.000
_cell.angle_alpha   90.00
_cell.angle_beta   90.00
_cell.angle_gamma   90.00
#
_symmetry.space_group_name_H-M   'P 1'
#
loop_
_entity.id
_entity.type
_entity.pdbx_description
1 polymer ?
#
loop_
_entity_poly.entity_id
_entity_poly.type
_entity_poly.pdbx_seq_one_letter_code
_entity_poly.pdbx_strand_id
1 'polypeptide(L)'
;MLKFYSTFLTFILLFLLSCKKEVQKDDEYNALLLGIPQAQIDSIQKAEDKKEVLLKKVSYDIDSTNKIELMLPLSNYVKEHSLSSNILNITDPEKVSETGDESSYPQGISIENDFSNNNSDEIILVGKSDNPDIYPVSDIKKYNETEKILHEDKNSLLYIDAFGHKKLYYRQYVPASKTYYLYITEVPKYNSEKLQYASLFSTYNKAKHILSFDREIQPESLTWEKVKPGISEAELKNYGTYYTSLEKELKYFLKDNDSVKIEKDHFDLYLYRDNIHSQKSMDQTKIIADSNFFGMFEGIPFENRLGSGYFRGKYGNDDEFSFVKRLSSNSILVSAKDDSGYRVDDTGYFIISSIKTPKGQFYLISRTIKEGNDVTALMNDYFSKHLKI
;
A
#
# COMPACT_ATOMS: atom_id res chain seq x y z
N MET A 1 51.76 -37.56 -34.90
CA MET A 1 51.05 -36.96 -33.74
C MET A 1 50.51 -35.55 -34.00
N LEU A 2 51.13 -34.68 -34.80
CA LEU A 2 50.64 -33.29 -35.01
C LEU A 2 49.26 -33.15 -35.71
N LYS A 3 48.85 -34.09 -36.57
CA LYS A 3 47.59 -33.99 -37.33
C LYS A 3 46.32 -34.22 -36.49
N PHE A 4 46.40 -34.98 -35.39
CA PHE A 4 45.25 -35.27 -34.52
C PHE A 4 44.88 -34.09 -33.62
N TYR A 5 45.86 -33.29 -33.21
CA TYR A 5 45.62 -32.08 -32.40
C TYR A 5 44.94 -30.98 -33.21
N SER A 6 45.25 -30.86 -34.50
CA SER A 6 44.62 -29.87 -35.37
C SER A 6 43.13 -30.15 -35.57
N THR A 7 42.72 -31.40 -35.77
CA THR A 7 41.31 -31.78 -35.93
C THR A 7 40.51 -31.63 -34.63
N PHE A 8 41.10 -32.00 -33.49
CA PHE A 8 40.46 -31.83 -32.18
C PHE A 8 40.28 -30.36 -31.81
N LEU A 9 41.27 -29.50 -32.12
CA LEU A 9 41.18 -28.06 -31.87
C LEU A 9 40.13 -27.40 -32.76
N THR A 10 40.03 -27.78 -34.05
CA THR A 10 38.94 -27.29 -34.91
C THR A 10 37.57 -27.79 -34.47
N PHE A 11 37.46 -29.01 -33.93
CA PHE A 11 36.19 -29.54 -33.42
C PHE A 11 35.76 -28.79 -32.15
N ILE A 12 36.68 -28.48 -31.24
CA ILE A 12 36.41 -27.66 -30.06
C ILE A 12 36.06 -26.21 -30.45
N LEU A 13 36.73 -25.63 -31.45
CA LEU A 13 36.42 -24.27 -31.92
C LEU A 13 35.03 -24.21 -32.57
N LEU A 14 34.66 -25.22 -33.37
CA LEU A 14 33.32 -25.37 -33.94
C LEU A 14 32.26 -25.65 -32.87
N PHE A 15 32.60 -26.41 -31.81
CA PHE A 15 31.71 -26.68 -30.68
C PHE A 15 31.48 -25.42 -29.81
N LEU A 16 32.53 -24.61 -29.60
CA LEU A 16 32.44 -23.32 -28.89
C LEU A 16 31.67 -22.27 -29.69
N LEU A 17 31.79 -22.25 -31.02
CA LEU A 17 30.95 -21.42 -31.91
C LEU A 17 29.49 -21.92 -31.96
N SER A 18 29.24 -23.19 -31.66
CA SER A 18 27.89 -23.78 -31.62
C SER A 18 27.18 -23.62 -30.25
N CYS A 19 27.89 -23.22 -29.20
CA CYS A 19 27.32 -22.94 -27.85
C CYS A 19 26.88 -21.48 -27.62
N LYS A 20 26.85 -20.66 -28.67
CA LYS A 20 26.09 -19.39 -28.70
C LYS A 20 25.10 -19.39 -29.87
N LYS A 21 24.28 -20.44 -29.94
CA LYS A 21 22.97 -20.25 -30.56
C LYS A 21 22.13 -19.49 -29.54
N GLU A 22 21.92 -18.20 -29.79
CA GLU A 22 20.69 -17.55 -29.33
C GLU A 22 19.57 -18.51 -29.73
N VAL A 23 18.96 -19.15 -28.74
CA VAL A 23 17.74 -19.92 -28.96
C VAL A 23 16.77 -18.91 -29.55
N GLN A 24 16.45 -19.07 -30.82
CA GLN A 24 15.39 -18.31 -31.47
C GLN A 24 14.13 -18.65 -30.67
N LYS A 25 13.74 -17.74 -29.77
CA LYS A 25 12.57 -17.88 -28.91
C LYS A 25 11.35 -17.79 -29.83
N ASP A 26 10.87 -18.94 -30.28
CA ASP A 26 9.68 -19.05 -31.14
C ASP A 26 8.45 -18.41 -30.47
N ASP A 27 7.46 -18.03 -31.28
CA ASP A 27 6.22 -17.39 -30.82
C ASP A 27 5.48 -18.21 -29.75
N GLU A 28 5.59 -19.55 -29.78
CA GLU A 28 5.03 -20.44 -28.75
C GLU A 28 5.75 -20.30 -27.40
N TYR A 29 7.08 -20.18 -27.38
CA TYR A 29 7.84 -19.95 -26.16
C TYR A 29 7.50 -18.59 -25.54
N ASN A 30 7.40 -17.56 -26.40
CA ASN A 30 6.98 -16.22 -25.97
C ASN A 30 5.55 -16.23 -25.42
N ALA A 31 4.62 -16.96 -26.05
CA ALA A 31 3.25 -17.08 -25.56
C ALA A 31 3.19 -17.79 -24.20
N LEU A 32 4.00 -18.84 -24.00
CA LEU A 32 4.09 -19.57 -22.73
C LEU A 32 4.64 -18.67 -21.61
N LEU A 33 5.71 -17.93 -21.88
CA LEU A 33 6.36 -17.04 -20.92
C LEU A 33 5.46 -15.87 -20.53
N LEU A 34 4.73 -15.29 -21.50
CA LEU A 34 3.80 -14.19 -21.25
C LEU A 34 2.53 -14.67 -20.52
N GLY A 35 2.14 -15.94 -20.66
CA GLY A 35 0.95 -16.54 -20.05
C GLY A 35 -0.39 -16.05 -20.62
N ILE A 36 -0.43 -14.86 -21.21
CA ILE A 36 -1.58 -14.29 -21.94
C ILE A 36 -1.09 -13.58 -23.23
N PRO A 37 -1.97 -13.38 -24.23
CA PRO A 37 -1.60 -12.69 -25.46
C PRO A 37 -1.13 -11.25 -25.22
N GLN A 38 -0.11 -10.79 -25.96
CA GLN A 38 0.43 -9.43 -25.87
C GLN A 38 -0.65 -8.34 -25.97
N ALA A 39 -1.62 -8.50 -26.88
CA ALA A 39 -2.72 -7.54 -27.03
C ALA A 39 -3.56 -7.37 -25.73
N GLN A 40 -3.66 -8.42 -24.90
CA GLN A 40 -4.30 -8.31 -23.59
C GLN A 40 -3.41 -7.57 -22.60
N ILE A 41 -2.09 -7.81 -22.61
CA ILE A 41 -1.11 -7.09 -21.78
C ILE A 41 -1.18 -5.59 -22.10
N ASP A 42 -1.13 -5.23 -23.38
CA ASP A 42 -1.20 -3.83 -23.83
C ASP A 42 -2.53 -3.18 -23.43
N SER A 43 -3.63 -3.94 -23.46
CA SER A 43 -4.94 -3.46 -23.02
C SER A 43 -4.98 -3.22 -21.51
N ILE A 44 -4.35 -4.08 -20.71
CA ILE A 44 -4.26 -3.90 -19.25
C ILE A 44 -3.39 -2.69 -18.93
N GLN A 45 -2.23 -2.55 -19.57
CA GLN A 45 -1.35 -1.39 -19.40
C GLN A 45 -2.10 -0.08 -19.66
N LYS A 46 -2.80 0.02 -20.79
CA LYS A 46 -3.60 1.21 -21.15
C LYS A 46 -4.74 1.47 -20.16
N ALA A 47 -5.30 0.45 -19.52
CA ALA A 47 -6.34 0.61 -18.53
C ALA A 47 -5.77 1.12 -17.21
N GLU A 48 -4.63 0.59 -16.75
CA GLU A 48 -3.96 1.03 -15.53
C GLU A 48 -3.36 2.44 -15.67
N ASP A 49 -2.79 2.79 -16.84
CA ASP A 49 -2.24 4.14 -17.09
C ASP A 49 -3.31 5.25 -17.10
N LYS A 50 -4.59 4.90 -17.32
CA LYS A 50 -5.71 5.86 -17.29
C LYS A 50 -6.26 6.10 -15.90
N LYS A 51 -5.86 5.30 -14.90
CA LYS A 51 -6.36 5.45 -13.54
C LYS A 51 -5.76 6.70 -12.92
N GLU A 52 -6.62 7.57 -12.44
CA GLU A 52 -6.24 8.73 -11.66
C GLU A 52 -5.87 8.26 -10.25
N VAL A 53 -4.59 8.35 -9.91
CA VAL A 53 -4.09 7.98 -8.60
C VAL A 53 -4.19 9.21 -7.70
N LEU A 54 -5.03 9.12 -6.68
CA LEU A 54 -5.12 10.14 -5.65
C LEU A 54 -3.95 9.96 -4.68
N LEU A 55 -3.10 10.99 -4.58
CA LEU A 55 -1.85 10.98 -3.84
C LEU A 55 -1.93 11.77 -2.53
N LYS A 56 -1.40 11.21 -1.45
CA LYS A 56 -1.15 11.91 -0.18
C LYS A 56 0.35 12.01 0.07
N LYS A 57 0.75 13.10 0.72
CA LYS A 57 2.10 13.23 1.23
C LYS A 57 2.30 12.39 2.48
N VAL A 58 3.38 11.63 2.50
CA VAL A 58 3.81 10.81 3.64
C VAL A 58 5.23 11.23 4.00
N SER A 59 5.42 11.63 5.26
CA SER A 59 6.75 11.93 5.80
C SER A 59 7.30 10.68 6.48
N TYR A 60 8.49 10.25 6.07
CA TYR A 60 9.21 9.13 6.66
C TYR A 60 10.54 9.60 7.23
N ASP A 61 10.81 9.21 8.48
CA ASP A 61 12.03 9.56 9.18
C ASP A 61 13.12 8.55 8.78
N ILE A 62 14.15 9.04 8.07
CA ILE A 62 15.33 8.25 7.69
C ILE A 62 16.27 8.10 8.89
N ASP A 63 16.42 9.17 9.66
CA ASP A 63 17.17 9.21 10.90
C ASP A 63 16.61 10.31 11.82
N SER A 64 17.24 10.51 12.99
CA SER A 64 16.81 11.51 13.98
C SER A 64 16.74 12.97 13.47
N THR A 65 17.32 13.25 12.30
CA THR A 65 17.46 14.60 11.73
C THR A 65 16.93 14.75 10.31
N ASN A 66 16.84 13.65 9.56
CA ASN A 66 16.44 13.65 8.16
C ASN A 66 15.08 12.99 7.97
N LYS A 67 14.21 13.70 7.26
CA LYS A 67 12.93 13.18 6.78
C LYS A 67 12.92 13.19 5.27
N ILE A 68 12.27 12.21 4.68
CA ILE A 68 11.86 12.26 3.28
C ILE A 68 10.36 12.45 3.19
N GLU A 69 9.98 13.10 2.11
CA GLU A 69 8.59 13.29 1.75
C GLU A 69 8.33 12.44 0.52
N LEU A 70 7.29 11.63 0.56
CA LEU A 70 6.90 10.74 -0.52
C LEU A 70 5.43 10.98 -0.84
N MET A 71 5.09 10.96 -2.12
CA MET A 71 3.71 11.01 -2.58
C MET A 71 3.23 9.58 -2.85
N LEU A 72 2.36 9.07 -1.99
CA LEU A 72 1.84 7.71 -2.09
C LEU A 72 0.34 7.73 -2.38
N PRO A 73 -0.19 6.69 -3.06
CA PRO A 73 -1.63 6.51 -3.15
C PRO A 73 -2.28 6.51 -1.75
N LEU A 74 -3.51 7.00 -1.64
CA LEU A 74 -4.27 7.03 -0.37
C LEU A 74 -4.29 5.69 0.39
N SER A 75 -4.33 4.59 -0.36
CA SER A 75 -4.36 3.21 0.11
C SER A 75 -3.07 2.73 0.76
N ASN A 76 -1.98 3.46 0.59
CA ASN A 76 -0.66 2.99 0.93
C ASN A 76 -0.04 3.79 2.08
N TYR A 77 0.87 3.16 2.80
CA TYR A 77 1.71 3.78 3.81
C TYR A 77 3.11 3.17 3.77
N VAL A 78 4.05 3.82 4.45
CA VAL A 78 5.43 3.36 4.57
C VAL A 78 5.62 2.59 5.86
N LYS A 79 6.42 1.52 5.82
CA LYS A 79 6.89 0.80 7.02
C LYS A 79 8.39 0.59 6.90
N GLU A 80 9.08 0.72 8.03
CA GLU A 80 10.52 0.46 8.08
C GLU A 80 10.78 -0.99 7.67
N HIS A 81 11.67 -1.18 6.71
CA HIS A 81 12.05 -2.51 6.24
C HIS A 81 13.44 -2.87 6.77
N SER A 82 13.50 -3.91 7.62
CA SER A 82 14.77 -4.57 7.91
C SER A 82 15.21 -5.34 6.66
N LEU A 83 16.20 -4.82 5.93
CA LEU A 83 16.75 -5.47 4.74
C LEU A 83 17.33 -6.85 5.12
N SER A 84 16.56 -7.92 4.92
CA SER A 84 17.14 -9.26 4.75
C SER A 84 17.66 -9.35 3.32
N SER A 85 18.93 -9.67 3.18
CA SER A 85 19.85 -9.52 2.03
C SER A 85 19.47 -10.10 0.65
N ASN A 86 18.22 -10.48 0.38
CA ASN A 86 17.88 -11.32 -0.78
C ASN A 86 17.10 -10.61 -1.89
N ILE A 87 16.70 -9.35 -1.75
CA ILE A 87 15.81 -8.73 -2.74
C ILE A 87 16.59 -8.22 -3.95
N LEU A 88 17.88 -7.89 -3.80
CA LEU A 88 18.69 -7.30 -4.86
C LEU A 88 20.14 -7.77 -4.84
N ASN A 89 20.56 -8.40 -5.93
CA ASN A 89 21.97 -8.42 -6.35
C ASN A 89 22.31 -7.09 -7.04
N ILE A 90 22.12 -5.96 -6.35
CA ILE A 90 22.71 -4.69 -6.79
C ILE A 90 24.12 -4.65 -6.23
N THR A 91 25.06 -5.16 -7.00
CA THR A 91 26.46 -4.75 -6.83
C THR A 91 26.57 -3.37 -7.46
N ASP A 92 26.80 -2.34 -6.63
CA ASP A 92 27.27 -1.05 -7.15
C ASP A 92 28.54 -1.32 -7.98
N PRO A 93 28.56 -1.01 -9.30
CA PRO A 93 29.70 -1.27 -10.16
C PRO A 93 30.98 -0.56 -9.70
N GLU A 94 30.84 0.50 -8.89
CA GLU A 94 31.95 1.28 -8.34
C GLU A 94 32.33 0.88 -6.91
N LYS A 95 31.51 0.10 -6.19
CA LYS A 95 31.91 -0.52 -4.91
C LYS A 95 32.77 -1.76 -5.20
N VAL A 96 34.04 -1.50 -5.51
CA VAL A 96 35.11 -2.39 -5.04
C VAL A 96 34.92 -2.49 -3.54
N SER A 97 34.86 -3.70 -3.02
CA SER A 97 34.74 -4.02 -1.60
C SER A 97 35.80 -3.30 -0.77
N GLU A 98 35.53 -2.05 -0.38
CA GLU A 98 36.21 -1.32 0.66
C GLU A 98 35.25 -1.25 1.85
N THR A 99 35.52 -2.15 2.79
CA THR A 99 35.12 -2.07 4.19
C THR A 99 35.31 -0.64 4.71
N GLY A 100 34.25 0.01 5.22
CA GLY A 100 34.48 1.22 6.00
C GLY A 100 33.29 2.07 6.44
N ASP A 101 32.13 2.06 5.78
CA ASP A 101 31.04 2.93 6.20
C ASP A 101 29.65 2.32 5.93
N GLU A 102 29.05 1.74 6.98
CA GLU A 102 27.68 1.21 6.97
C GLU A 102 26.63 2.31 6.75
N SER A 103 27.01 3.59 6.83
CA SER A 103 26.14 4.74 6.52
C SER A 103 25.82 4.92 5.02
N SER A 104 26.50 4.18 4.14
CA SER A 104 26.36 4.28 2.67
C SER A 104 25.43 3.24 2.04
N TYR A 105 24.75 2.42 2.84
CA TYR A 105 23.72 1.51 2.32
C TYR A 105 22.40 2.27 2.13
N PRO A 106 21.72 2.11 0.99
CA PRO A 106 20.41 2.70 0.82
C PRO A 106 19.47 2.11 1.87
N GLN A 107 18.75 2.98 2.59
CA GLN A 107 17.72 2.52 3.50
C GLN A 107 16.53 1.99 2.71
N GLY A 108 16.04 0.82 3.12
CA GLY A 108 14.84 0.21 2.54
C GLY A 108 13.59 0.60 3.31
N ILE A 109 12.58 1.03 2.57
CA ILE A 109 11.25 1.36 3.08
C ILE A 109 10.27 0.45 2.36
N SER A 110 9.47 -0.34 3.08
CA SER A 110 8.40 -1.10 2.43
C SER A 110 7.17 -0.22 2.26
N ILE A 111 6.47 -0.40 1.13
CA ILE A 111 5.16 0.17 0.91
C ILE A 111 4.13 -0.88 1.28
N GLU A 112 3.20 -0.54 2.15
CA GLU A 112 2.18 -1.48 2.64
C GLU A 112 0.78 -0.91 2.44
N ASN A 113 -0.21 -1.77 2.67
CA ASN A 113 -1.64 -1.46 2.62
C ASN A 113 -2.36 -2.30 3.69
N ASP A 114 -3.25 -1.68 4.48
CA ASP A 114 -3.91 -2.34 5.61
C ASP A 114 -4.76 -3.56 5.23
N PHE A 115 -5.13 -3.66 3.95
CA PHE A 115 -6.00 -4.71 3.43
C PHE A 115 -5.31 -5.59 2.37
N SER A 116 -3.99 -5.50 2.20
CA SER A 116 -3.23 -6.49 1.42
C SER A 116 -2.93 -7.72 2.28
N ASN A 117 -3.24 -8.91 1.77
CA ASN A 117 -3.01 -10.17 2.48
C ASN A 117 -1.53 -10.62 2.50
N ASN A 118 -0.66 -9.90 1.80
CA ASN A 118 0.76 -10.19 1.69
C ASN A 118 1.54 -8.92 2.06
N ASN A 119 2.69 -9.08 2.71
CA ASN A 119 3.73 -8.05 2.66
C ASN A 119 3.94 -7.76 1.18
N SER A 120 3.72 -6.51 0.79
CA SER A 120 4.03 -6.15 -0.57
C SER A 120 5.56 -6.15 -0.67
N ASP A 121 6.11 -6.90 -1.63
CA ASP A 121 7.55 -6.83 -1.92
C ASP A 121 7.90 -5.50 -2.62
N GLU A 122 7.06 -4.46 -2.45
CA GLU A 122 7.30 -3.10 -2.92
C GLU A 122 8.24 -2.38 -1.94
N ILE A 123 9.43 -2.06 -2.41
CA ILE A 123 10.49 -1.44 -1.62
C ILE A 123 10.95 -0.17 -2.31
N ILE A 124 11.11 0.88 -1.51
CA ILE A 124 11.81 2.09 -1.92
C ILE A 124 13.16 2.09 -1.21
N LEU A 125 14.21 2.02 -2.00
CA LEU A 125 15.57 2.27 -1.57
C LEU A 125 15.88 3.77 -1.72
N VAL A 126 16.31 4.40 -0.63
CA VAL A 126 16.69 5.82 -0.64
C VAL A 126 18.18 5.97 -0.35
N GLY A 127 18.87 6.67 -1.23
CA GLY A 127 20.32 6.92 -1.10
C GLY A 127 20.71 8.32 -1.55
N LYS A 128 21.89 8.79 -1.13
CA LYS A 128 22.46 10.07 -1.58
C LYS A 128 23.69 9.81 -2.45
N SER A 129 23.82 10.52 -3.56
CA SER A 129 25.01 10.47 -4.41
C SER A 129 25.12 11.69 -5.31
N ASP A 130 26.35 12.12 -5.57
CA ASP A 130 26.69 13.18 -6.53
C ASP A 130 26.60 12.75 -8.00
N ASN A 131 26.70 11.44 -8.27
CA ASN A 131 26.66 10.90 -9.62
C ASN A 131 25.20 10.66 -10.03
N PRO A 132 24.65 11.33 -11.07
CA PRO A 132 23.26 11.21 -11.53
C PRO A 132 22.97 9.94 -12.35
N ASP A 133 23.97 9.11 -12.62
CA ASP A 133 23.83 7.91 -13.45
C ASP A 133 23.94 6.57 -12.70
N ILE A 134 24.03 6.57 -11.35
CA ILE A 134 24.07 5.33 -10.55
C ILE A 134 22.81 4.47 -10.76
N TYR A 135 23.00 3.14 -10.81
CA TYR A 135 21.99 2.12 -11.09
C TYR A 135 21.27 2.34 -12.45
N PRO A 136 21.98 2.43 -13.57
CA PRO A 136 21.34 2.52 -14.88
C PRO A 136 20.59 1.21 -15.19
N VAL A 137 19.50 1.31 -15.94
CA VAL A 137 18.70 0.14 -16.37
C VAL A 137 19.55 -0.94 -17.05
N SER A 138 20.63 -0.56 -17.73
CA SER A 138 21.62 -1.49 -18.28
C SER A 138 22.23 -2.43 -17.25
N ASP A 139 22.52 -1.93 -16.05
CA ASP A 139 23.15 -2.72 -14.99
C ASP A 139 22.15 -3.70 -14.41
N ILE A 140 20.90 -3.28 -14.16
CA ILE A 140 19.84 -4.20 -13.72
C ILE A 140 19.67 -5.33 -14.73
N LYS A 141 19.60 -5.03 -16.03
CA LYS A 141 19.51 -6.07 -17.07
C LYS A 141 20.70 -7.02 -17.07
N LYS A 142 21.91 -6.51 -16.80
CA LYS A 142 23.14 -7.31 -16.80
C LYS A 142 23.21 -8.26 -15.59
N TYR A 143 22.75 -7.81 -14.43
CA TYR A 143 22.87 -8.55 -13.18
C TYR A 143 21.62 -9.34 -12.78
N ASN A 144 20.53 -9.22 -13.54
CA ASN A 144 19.29 -9.97 -13.31
C ASN A 144 18.96 -10.85 -14.53
N GLU A 145 18.45 -12.06 -14.28
CA GLU A 145 18.06 -13.04 -15.32
C GLU A 145 16.81 -12.58 -16.09
N THR A 146 16.97 -11.56 -16.92
CA THR A 146 15.89 -10.92 -17.68
C THR A 146 15.52 -11.78 -18.89
N GLU A 147 14.39 -12.46 -18.83
CA GLU A 147 13.95 -13.39 -19.88
C GLU A 147 13.08 -12.72 -20.94
N LYS A 148 12.22 -11.78 -20.52
CA LYS A 148 11.39 -10.95 -21.41
C LYS A 148 11.20 -9.53 -20.86
N ILE A 149 11.44 -8.54 -21.70
CA ILE A 149 11.19 -7.12 -21.38
C ILE A 149 9.76 -6.76 -21.79
N LEU A 150 9.02 -6.17 -20.86
CA LEU A 150 7.66 -5.66 -21.06
C LEU A 150 7.67 -4.16 -21.32
N HIS A 151 8.53 -3.42 -20.61
CA HIS A 151 8.75 -1.98 -20.79
C HIS A 151 10.18 -1.63 -20.39
N GLU A 152 10.80 -0.72 -21.15
CA GLU A 152 12.13 -0.19 -20.85
C GLU A 152 12.19 1.28 -21.23
N ASP A 153 12.68 2.10 -20.30
CA ASP A 153 13.14 3.47 -20.58
C ASP A 153 14.41 3.78 -19.75
N LYS A 154 14.86 5.04 -19.76
CA LYS A 154 16.06 5.47 -19.02
C LYS A 154 15.97 5.15 -17.52
N ASN A 155 14.78 5.23 -16.96
CA ASN A 155 14.53 5.19 -15.51
C ASN A 155 13.85 3.90 -15.08
N SER A 156 13.34 3.08 -15.99
CA SER A 156 12.51 1.95 -15.62
C SER A 156 12.70 0.72 -16.48
N LEU A 157 12.52 -0.42 -15.84
CA LEU A 157 12.53 -1.74 -16.45
C LEU A 157 11.42 -2.57 -15.84
N LEU A 158 10.48 -3.01 -16.68
CA LEU A 158 9.48 -4.01 -16.33
C LEU A 158 9.81 -5.27 -17.12
N TYR A 159 9.97 -6.39 -16.43
CA TYR A 159 10.41 -7.61 -17.07
C TYR A 159 9.87 -8.86 -16.39
N ILE A 160 9.99 -9.98 -17.12
CA ILE A 160 9.76 -11.33 -16.63
C ILE A 160 11.12 -12.00 -16.50
N ASP A 161 11.40 -12.57 -15.32
CA ASP A 161 12.62 -13.35 -15.10
C ASP A 161 12.53 -14.77 -15.65
N ALA A 162 13.63 -15.53 -15.57
CA ALA A 162 13.69 -16.92 -16.04
C ALA A 162 12.70 -17.87 -15.34
N PHE A 163 12.16 -17.48 -14.18
CA PHE A 163 11.18 -18.25 -13.41
C PHE A 163 9.73 -17.81 -13.66
N GLY A 164 9.53 -16.80 -14.53
CA GLY A 164 8.22 -16.25 -14.83
C GLY A 164 7.74 -15.17 -13.86
N HIS A 165 8.58 -14.72 -12.92
CA HIS A 165 8.22 -13.65 -12.00
C HIS A 165 8.25 -12.30 -12.70
N LYS A 166 7.26 -11.47 -12.42
CA LYS A 166 7.10 -10.14 -12.99
C LYS A 166 7.73 -9.12 -12.05
N LYS A 167 8.73 -8.40 -12.52
CA LYS A 167 9.54 -7.49 -11.72
C LYS A 167 9.50 -6.09 -12.28
N LEU A 168 9.55 -5.12 -11.38
CA LEU A 168 9.66 -3.70 -11.71
C LEU A 168 10.90 -3.14 -11.01
N TYR A 169 11.64 -2.37 -11.80
CA TYR A 169 12.65 -1.44 -11.33
C TYR A 169 12.28 -0.05 -11.84
N TYR A 170 12.24 0.94 -10.95
CA TYR A 170 12.05 2.35 -11.30
C TYR A 170 12.97 3.23 -10.46
N ARG A 171 13.79 4.06 -11.12
CA ARG A 171 14.69 5.02 -10.48
C ARG A 171 14.29 6.46 -10.75
N GLN A 172 14.47 7.30 -9.75
CA GLN A 172 14.34 8.74 -9.86
C GLN A 172 15.49 9.42 -9.10
N TYR A 173 16.18 10.33 -9.78
CA TYR A 173 17.22 11.18 -9.19
C TYR A 173 16.69 12.60 -9.00
N VAL A 174 16.96 13.19 -7.83
CA VAL A 174 16.63 14.58 -7.50
C VAL A 174 17.92 15.38 -7.39
N PRO A 175 18.29 16.19 -8.41
CA PRO A 175 19.55 16.92 -8.41
C PRO A 175 19.72 17.88 -7.22
N ALA A 176 18.63 18.52 -6.79
CA ALA A 176 18.67 19.52 -5.72
C ALA A 176 19.11 18.94 -4.37
N SER A 177 18.66 17.71 -4.06
CA SER A 177 18.98 17.02 -2.81
C SER A 177 20.00 15.90 -3.00
N LYS A 178 20.50 15.70 -4.22
CA LYS A 178 21.41 14.61 -4.60
C LYS A 178 20.89 13.25 -4.15
N THR A 179 19.57 13.07 -4.22
CA THR A 179 18.87 11.90 -3.65
C THR A 179 18.37 10.99 -4.75
N TYR A 180 18.56 9.70 -4.56
CA TYR A 180 18.02 8.63 -5.35
C TYR A 180 16.85 7.97 -4.64
N TYR A 181 15.79 7.76 -5.41
CA TYR A 181 14.68 6.91 -5.06
C TYR A 181 14.69 5.75 -6.03
N LEU A 182 14.80 4.56 -5.48
CA LEU A 182 14.80 3.34 -6.25
C LEU A 182 13.64 2.46 -5.78
N TYR A 183 12.59 2.46 -6.57
CA TYR A 183 11.40 1.65 -6.36
C TYR A 183 11.58 0.28 -7.03
N ILE A 184 11.44 -0.78 -6.25
CA ILE A 184 11.65 -2.15 -6.69
C ILE A 184 10.49 -3.00 -6.19
N THR A 185 9.99 -3.88 -7.05
CA THR A 185 8.99 -4.86 -6.63
C THR A 185 9.08 -6.14 -7.44
N GLU A 186 8.73 -7.24 -6.78
CA GLU A 186 8.32 -8.49 -7.40
C GLU A 186 6.81 -8.65 -7.20
N VAL A 187 6.07 -8.83 -8.28
CA VAL A 187 4.61 -8.96 -8.18
C VAL A 187 4.27 -10.33 -7.59
N PRO A 188 3.44 -10.39 -6.53
CA PRO A 188 3.00 -11.65 -5.95
C PRO A 188 2.32 -12.56 -6.98
N LYS A 189 2.50 -13.87 -6.81
CA LYS A 189 1.86 -14.86 -7.67
C LYS A 189 0.35 -14.88 -7.45
N TYR A 190 -0.40 -14.34 -8.41
CA TYR A 190 -1.87 -14.47 -8.44
C TYR A 190 -2.30 -15.65 -9.34
N ASN A 191 -3.42 -16.29 -9.00
CA ASN A 191 -4.04 -17.33 -9.83
C ASN A 191 -4.45 -16.85 -11.23
N SER A 192 -4.50 -15.54 -11.47
CA SER A 192 -4.83 -14.94 -12.76
C SER A 192 -3.64 -14.14 -13.27
N GLU A 193 -3.13 -14.53 -14.44
CA GLU A 193 -2.08 -13.77 -15.14
C GLU A 193 -2.48 -12.31 -15.38
N LYS A 194 -3.75 -12.07 -15.74
CA LYS A 194 -4.29 -10.71 -15.91
C LYS A 194 -4.12 -9.86 -14.65
N LEU A 195 -4.39 -10.43 -13.47
CA LEU A 195 -4.21 -9.72 -12.20
C LEU A 195 -2.73 -9.47 -11.89
N GLN A 196 -1.83 -10.38 -12.25
CA GLN A 196 -0.38 -10.13 -12.09
C GLN A 196 0.08 -8.96 -12.98
N TYR A 197 -0.36 -8.89 -14.24
CA TYR A 197 -0.06 -7.75 -15.11
C TYR A 197 -0.71 -6.45 -14.63
N ALA A 198 -1.97 -6.48 -14.17
CA ALA A 198 -2.64 -5.31 -13.62
C ALA A 198 -1.93 -4.78 -12.36
N SER A 199 -1.48 -5.69 -11.49
CA SER A 199 -0.65 -5.35 -10.32
C SER A 199 0.67 -4.72 -10.75
N LEU A 200 1.39 -5.30 -11.71
CA LEU A 200 2.67 -4.77 -12.21
C LEU A 200 2.52 -3.33 -12.74
N PHE A 201 1.55 -3.11 -13.64
CA PHE A 201 1.36 -1.80 -14.27
C PHE A 201 0.77 -0.77 -13.30
N SER A 202 -0.08 -1.19 -12.36
CA SER A 202 -0.52 -0.33 -11.26
C SER A 202 0.68 0.11 -10.42
N THR A 203 1.52 -0.82 -9.97
CA THR A 203 2.68 -0.48 -9.14
C THR A 203 3.69 0.39 -9.91
N TYR A 204 3.86 0.17 -11.20
CA TYR A 204 4.61 1.08 -12.06
C TYR A 204 3.99 2.48 -12.13
N ASN A 205 2.66 2.58 -12.26
CA ASN A 205 1.97 3.86 -12.19
C ASN A 205 2.19 4.56 -10.85
N LYS A 206 2.10 3.83 -9.72
CA LYS A 206 2.41 4.35 -8.38
C LYS A 206 3.83 4.89 -8.29
N ALA A 207 4.83 4.13 -8.75
CA ALA A 207 6.24 4.52 -8.71
C ALA A 207 6.52 5.82 -9.47
N LYS A 208 5.84 6.06 -10.60
CA LYS A 208 5.94 7.32 -11.37
C LYS A 208 5.52 8.56 -10.57
N HIS A 209 4.67 8.41 -9.55
CA HIS A 209 4.11 9.53 -8.79
C HIS A 209 4.79 9.79 -7.45
N ILE A 210 5.83 9.03 -7.09
CA ILE A 210 6.46 9.09 -5.77
C ILE A 210 6.99 10.49 -5.37
N LEU A 211 7.27 11.36 -6.34
CA LEU A 211 7.72 12.75 -6.13
C LEU A 211 6.80 13.80 -6.78
N SER A 212 5.53 13.46 -7.04
CA SER A 212 4.57 14.37 -7.71
C SER A 212 3.81 15.25 -6.71
N PHE A 213 4.53 16.06 -5.92
CA PHE A 213 3.95 16.90 -4.86
C PHE A 213 2.96 17.96 -5.38
N ASP A 214 3.10 18.38 -6.64
CA ASP A 214 2.16 19.26 -7.33
C ASP A 214 0.78 18.62 -7.56
N ARG A 215 0.67 17.30 -7.40
CA ARG A 215 -0.55 16.50 -7.56
C ARG A 215 -1.12 16.01 -6.24
N GLU A 216 -0.65 16.55 -5.11
CA GLU A 216 -1.22 16.23 -3.81
C GLU A 216 -2.72 16.53 -3.77
N ILE A 217 -3.48 15.57 -3.27
CA ILE A 217 -4.90 15.73 -3.03
C ILE A 217 -5.12 16.95 -2.16
N GLN A 218 -5.91 17.89 -2.67
CA GLN A 218 -6.36 19.01 -1.85
C GLN A 218 -7.29 18.51 -0.74
N PRO A 219 -7.31 19.16 0.44
CA PRO A 219 -8.17 18.78 1.55
C PRO A 219 -9.66 18.99 1.21
N GLU A 220 -10.21 18.06 0.44
CA GLU A 220 -11.62 17.93 0.12
C GLU A 220 -12.21 16.68 0.77
N SER A 221 -13.54 16.63 0.89
CA SER A 221 -14.22 15.41 1.34
C SER A 221 -14.19 14.39 0.20
N LEU A 222 -13.32 13.39 0.35
CA LEU A 222 -13.24 12.25 -0.54
C LEU A 222 -14.34 11.24 -0.20
N THR A 223 -14.78 10.50 -1.22
CA THR A 223 -15.71 9.37 -1.04
C THR A 223 -15.13 8.12 -1.69
N TRP A 224 -15.57 6.95 -1.25
CA TRP A 224 -15.15 5.69 -1.85
C TRP A 224 -15.40 5.65 -3.36
N GLU A 225 -16.51 6.20 -3.84
CA GLU A 225 -16.84 6.21 -5.27
C GLU A 225 -15.88 7.07 -6.10
N LYS A 226 -15.29 8.12 -5.51
CA LYS A 226 -14.23 8.92 -6.14
C LYS A 226 -12.90 8.18 -6.16
N VAL A 227 -12.56 7.46 -5.09
CA VAL A 227 -11.25 6.81 -4.95
C VAL A 227 -11.19 5.46 -5.69
N LYS A 228 -12.27 4.68 -5.65
CA LYS A 228 -12.38 3.32 -6.21
C LYS A 228 -11.89 3.20 -7.66
N PRO A 229 -12.20 4.12 -8.60
CA PRO A 229 -11.71 4.03 -9.99
C PRO A 229 -10.19 4.12 -10.13
N GLY A 230 -9.52 4.78 -9.18
CA GLY A 230 -8.06 4.94 -9.15
C GLY A 230 -7.31 3.73 -8.58
N ILE A 231 -8.02 2.76 -8.01
CA ILE A 231 -7.43 1.59 -7.34
C ILE A 231 -7.22 0.46 -8.36
N SER A 232 -6.13 -0.31 -8.19
CA SER A 232 -5.87 -1.47 -9.04
C SER A 232 -6.94 -2.56 -8.91
N GLU A 233 -7.15 -3.36 -9.96
CA GLU A 233 -8.10 -4.47 -9.88
C GLU A 233 -7.71 -5.49 -8.80
N ALA A 234 -6.40 -5.72 -8.63
CA ALA A 234 -5.86 -6.60 -7.61
C ALA A 234 -6.20 -6.10 -6.19
N GLU A 235 -6.00 -4.81 -5.91
CA GLU A 235 -6.35 -4.21 -4.62
C GLU A 235 -7.86 -4.22 -4.38
N LEU A 236 -8.68 -3.85 -5.37
CA LEU A 236 -10.14 -3.88 -5.25
C LEU A 236 -10.67 -5.29 -4.91
N LYS A 237 -10.05 -6.33 -5.48
CA LYS A 237 -10.39 -7.72 -5.17
C LYS A 237 -10.02 -8.09 -3.73
N ASN A 238 -8.87 -7.66 -3.26
CA ASN A 238 -8.43 -7.89 -1.88
C ASN A 238 -9.36 -7.20 -0.89
N TYR A 239 -9.70 -5.93 -1.14
CA TYR A 239 -10.69 -5.20 -0.36
C TYR A 239 -12.03 -5.92 -0.35
N GLY A 240 -12.57 -6.29 -1.52
CA GLY A 240 -13.85 -7.02 -1.59
C GLY A 240 -13.86 -8.33 -0.80
N THR A 241 -12.75 -9.07 -0.84
CA THR A 241 -12.58 -10.33 -0.09
C THR A 241 -12.58 -10.07 1.42
N TYR A 242 -11.79 -9.08 1.85
CA TYR A 242 -11.71 -8.67 3.25
C TYR A 242 -13.10 -8.28 3.80
N TYR A 243 -13.80 -7.38 3.13
CA TYR A 243 -15.11 -6.90 3.59
C TYR A 243 -16.20 -7.99 3.53
N THR A 244 -16.13 -8.91 2.58
CA THR A 244 -17.04 -10.07 2.55
C THR A 244 -16.80 -11.00 3.74
N SER A 245 -15.54 -11.21 4.15
CA SER A 245 -15.21 -11.97 5.36
C SER A 245 -15.74 -11.24 6.59
N LEU A 246 -15.43 -9.95 6.70
CA LEU A 246 -15.86 -9.10 7.79
C LEU A 246 -17.39 -9.09 7.93
N GLU A 247 -18.14 -8.92 6.84
CA GLU A 247 -19.61 -8.96 6.86
C GLU A 247 -20.14 -10.30 7.43
N LYS A 248 -19.52 -11.42 7.05
CA LYS A 248 -19.90 -12.74 7.58
C LYS A 248 -19.61 -12.87 9.07
N GLU A 249 -18.42 -12.45 9.49
CA GLU A 249 -18.02 -12.45 10.90
C GLU A 249 -18.97 -11.59 11.73
N LEU A 250 -19.22 -10.36 11.31
CA LEU A 250 -20.15 -9.45 12.01
C LEU A 250 -21.56 -10.04 12.08
N LYS A 251 -22.10 -10.61 11.01
CA LYS A 251 -23.41 -11.29 11.03
C LYS A 251 -23.49 -12.43 12.04
N TYR A 252 -22.43 -13.22 12.15
CA TYR A 252 -22.36 -14.31 13.12
C TYR A 252 -22.30 -13.78 14.55
N PHE A 253 -21.43 -12.81 14.83
CA PHE A 253 -21.25 -12.25 16.17
C PHE A 253 -22.51 -11.53 16.68
N LEU A 254 -23.17 -10.75 15.82
CA LEU A 254 -24.37 -9.98 16.16
C LEU A 254 -25.62 -10.84 16.41
N LYS A 255 -25.54 -12.15 16.16
CA LYS A 255 -26.64 -13.07 16.49
C LYS A 255 -26.78 -13.23 18.01
N ASP A 256 -25.65 -13.31 18.71
CA ASP A 256 -25.58 -13.71 20.12
C ASP A 256 -24.90 -12.65 21.02
N ASN A 257 -24.32 -11.58 20.43
CA ASN A 257 -23.61 -10.52 21.17
C ASN A 257 -24.01 -9.12 20.70
N ASP A 258 -23.91 -8.14 21.62
CA ASP A 258 -24.23 -6.73 21.35
C ASP A 258 -23.01 -5.91 20.90
N SER A 259 -21.80 -6.45 20.96
CA SER A 259 -20.59 -5.78 20.47
C SER A 259 -19.54 -6.78 20.04
N VAL A 260 -18.71 -6.39 19.08
CA VAL A 260 -17.54 -7.15 18.64
C VAL A 260 -16.38 -6.22 18.33
N LYS A 261 -15.20 -6.58 18.82
CA LYS A 261 -13.93 -5.92 18.52
C LYS A 261 -13.14 -6.83 17.59
N ILE A 262 -12.72 -6.29 16.45
CA ILE A 262 -11.86 -6.97 15.49
C ILE A 262 -10.58 -6.14 15.41
N GLU A 263 -9.50 -6.69 15.93
CA GLU A 263 -8.17 -6.06 15.90
C GLU A 263 -7.28 -6.77 14.89
N LYS A 264 -6.69 -5.97 13.99
CA LYS A 264 -5.55 -6.33 13.15
C LYS A 264 -4.44 -5.29 13.37
N ASP A 265 -3.21 -5.61 12.99
CA ASP A 265 -2.01 -4.81 13.31
C ASP A 265 -2.11 -3.31 12.95
N HIS A 266 -2.81 -2.96 11.86
CA HIS A 266 -2.95 -1.58 11.39
C HIS A 266 -4.41 -1.17 11.13
N PHE A 267 -5.36 -2.03 11.50
CA PHE A 267 -6.78 -1.79 11.35
C PHE A 267 -7.51 -2.30 12.59
N ASP A 268 -8.15 -1.40 13.32
CA ASP A 268 -9.08 -1.74 14.38
C ASP A 268 -10.50 -1.35 14.00
N LEU A 269 -11.42 -2.27 14.26
CA LEU A 269 -12.84 -2.08 14.00
C LEU A 269 -13.62 -2.57 15.20
N TYR A 270 -14.43 -1.67 15.73
CA TYR A 270 -15.33 -1.96 16.81
C TYR A 270 -16.74 -1.66 16.37
N LEU A 271 -17.53 -2.71 16.29
CA LEU A 271 -18.96 -2.61 16.05
C LEU A 271 -19.68 -2.83 17.37
N TYR A 272 -20.57 -1.91 17.74
CA TYR A 272 -21.51 -2.16 18.82
C TYR A 272 -22.92 -1.75 18.46
N ARG A 273 -23.86 -2.48 19.05
CA ARG A 273 -25.29 -2.23 19.01
C ARG A 273 -25.68 -1.37 20.20
N ASP A 274 -26.36 -0.28 19.93
CA ASP A 274 -26.85 0.62 20.97
C ASP A 274 -28.28 0.26 21.35
N ASN A 275 -28.47 -0.75 22.19
CA ASN A 275 -29.81 -1.28 22.50
C ASN A 275 -30.74 -0.26 23.18
N ILE A 276 -30.21 0.64 24.00
CA ILE A 276 -31.01 1.60 24.78
C ILE A 276 -31.54 2.73 23.87
N HIS A 277 -30.70 3.27 22.99
CA HIS A 277 -31.14 4.32 22.06
C HIS A 277 -31.72 3.76 20.76
N SER A 278 -31.46 2.49 20.41
CA SER A 278 -32.13 1.81 19.29
C SER A 278 -33.65 1.84 19.45
N GLN A 279 -34.16 1.76 20.68
CA GLN A 279 -35.60 1.87 20.97
C GLN A 279 -36.15 3.29 20.70
N LYS A 280 -35.29 4.32 20.73
CA LYS A 280 -35.63 5.74 20.51
C LYS A 280 -35.21 6.25 19.12
N SER A 281 -34.64 5.40 18.25
CA SER A 281 -34.12 5.78 16.93
C SER A 281 -33.14 6.97 16.96
N MET A 282 -32.34 7.08 18.03
CA MET A 282 -31.43 8.21 18.21
C MET A 282 -30.05 7.89 17.62
N ASP A 283 -29.58 8.76 16.72
CA ASP A 283 -28.26 8.66 16.08
C ASP A 283 -27.26 9.57 16.81
N GLN A 284 -26.35 8.94 17.54
CA GLN A 284 -25.31 9.60 18.33
C GLN A 284 -24.31 10.37 17.45
N THR A 285 -24.02 9.87 16.24
CA THR A 285 -23.14 10.60 15.30
C THR A 285 -23.77 11.92 14.89
N LYS A 286 -25.10 11.92 14.68
CA LYS A 286 -25.85 13.11 14.34
C LYS A 286 -25.82 14.11 15.50
N ILE A 287 -26.01 13.66 16.73
CA ILE A 287 -26.00 14.54 17.91
C ILE A 287 -24.66 15.23 18.08
N ILE A 288 -23.57 14.46 18.04
CA ILE A 288 -22.20 14.98 18.21
C ILE A 288 -21.87 16.02 17.15
N ALA A 289 -22.24 15.75 15.89
CA ALA A 289 -21.98 16.67 14.80
C ALA A 289 -22.90 17.90 14.81
N ASP A 290 -24.19 17.74 15.13
CA ASP A 290 -25.13 18.87 15.20
C ASP A 290 -24.81 19.82 16.37
N SER A 291 -24.25 19.30 17.45
CA SER A 291 -23.80 20.11 18.59
C SER A 291 -22.38 20.67 18.43
N ASN A 292 -21.64 20.29 17.38
CA ASN A 292 -20.18 20.49 17.29
C ASN A 292 -19.48 20.12 18.61
N PHE A 293 -19.76 18.90 19.11
CA PHE A 293 -19.38 18.51 20.47
C PHE A 293 -17.88 18.70 20.74
N PHE A 294 -17.57 19.29 21.89
CA PHE A 294 -16.24 19.39 22.45
C PHE A 294 -16.38 19.27 23.97
N GLY A 295 -15.67 18.32 24.57
CA GLY A 295 -15.72 18.10 26.02
C GLY A 295 -14.94 16.86 26.43
N MET A 296 -15.10 16.45 27.68
CA MET A 296 -14.39 15.26 28.20
C MET A 296 -15.10 13.95 27.83
N PHE A 297 -14.38 12.84 27.87
CA PHE A 297 -14.93 11.50 27.64
C PHE A 297 -16.12 11.15 28.56
N GLU A 298 -16.14 11.66 29.80
CA GLU A 298 -17.29 11.54 30.69
C GLU A 298 -18.56 12.22 30.12
N GLY A 299 -18.43 13.29 29.34
CA GLY A 299 -19.54 14.03 28.75
C GLY A 299 -20.07 13.47 27.42
N ILE A 300 -19.41 12.46 26.85
CA ILE A 300 -19.78 11.91 25.54
C ILE A 300 -21.15 11.20 25.61
N PRO A 301 -22.06 11.42 24.65
CA PRO A 301 -23.37 10.76 24.60
C PRO A 301 -23.30 9.29 24.10
N PHE A 302 -22.28 8.52 24.52
CA PHE A 302 -22.08 7.09 24.23
C PHE A 302 -22.22 6.27 25.51
N GLU A 303 -23.13 5.30 25.58
CA GLU A 303 -23.24 4.46 26.78
C GLU A 303 -22.08 3.47 26.93
N ASN A 304 -21.60 2.90 25.82
CA ASN A 304 -20.56 1.87 25.85
C ASN A 304 -19.18 2.49 25.61
N ARG A 305 -18.77 3.47 26.42
CA ARG A 305 -17.52 4.24 26.23
C ARG A 305 -16.35 3.78 27.11
N LEU A 306 -16.59 3.60 28.42
CA LEU A 306 -15.54 3.44 29.42
C LEU A 306 -15.59 2.10 30.18
N GLY A 307 -16.76 1.47 30.31
CA GLY A 307 -16.93 0.18 31.02
C GLY A 307 -16.67 -1.06 30.17
N SER A 308 -17.09 -1.05 28.89
CA SER A 308 -16.92 -2.15 27.91
C SER A 308 -16.72 -1.65 26.46
N GLY A 309 -16.38 -0.37 26.31
CA GLY A 309 -16.35 0.35 25.05
C GLY A 309 -15.05 0.25 24.26
N TYR A 310 -15.06 0.74 23.02
CA TYR A 310 -13.85 0.82 22.19
C TYR A 310 -12.73 1.65 22.81
N PHE A 311 -13.09 2.75 23.45
CA PHE A 311 -12.15 3.70 24.07
C PHE A 311 -11.69 3.25 25.46
N ARG A 312 -12.27 2.18 26.01
CA ARG A 312 -11.90 1.65 27.33
C ARG A 312 -10.41 1.29 27.38
N GLY A 313 -9.71 1.85 28.37
CA GLY A 313 -8.28 1.60 28.57
C GLY A 313 -7.38 2.24 27.52
N LYS A 314 -7.96 2.93 26.52
CA LYS A 314 -7.24 3.80 25.58
C LYS A 314 -7.26 5.26 26.06
N TYR A 315 -8.39 5.69 26.63
CA TYR A 315 -8.61 7.03 27.17
C TYR A 315 -9.29 6.97 28.55
N GLY A 316 -8.98 7.96 29.39
CA GLY A 316 -9.56 8.23 30.70
C GLY A 316 -10.88 9.01 30.62
N ASN A 317 -11.45 9.33 31.79
CA ASN A 317 -12.72 10.07 31.87
C ASN A 317 -12.52 11.57 31.57
N ASP A 318 -11.37 12.07 31.96
CA ASP A 318 -10.88 13.44 31.91
C ASP A 318 -10.18 13.79 30.58
N ASP A 319 -9.96 12.81 29.72
CA ASP A 319 -9.42 13.03 28.37
C ASP A 319 -10.40 13.80 27.49
N GLU A 320 -9.85 14.56 26.54
CA GLU A 320 -10.63 15.38 25.63
C GLU A 320 -11.18 14.53 24.47
N PHE A 321 -12.43 14.80 24.09
CA PHE A 321 -13.08 14.26 22.90
C PHE A 321 -13.78 15.37 22.13
N SER A 322 -13.54 15.41 20.83
CA SER A 322 -14.02 16.50 19.99
C SER A 322 -14.49 16.04 18.62
N PHE A 323 -15.59 16.63 18.17
CA PHE A 323 -16.03 16.56 16.80
C PHE A 323 -15.09 17.38 15.91
N VAL A 324 -14.63 16.77 14.82
CA VAL A 324 -13.76 17.44 13.84
C VAL A 324 -14.57 17.86 12.62
N LYS A 325 -15.25 16.91 11.96
CA LYS A 325 -16.10 17.18 10.79
C LYS A 325 -17.05 16.04 10.45
N ARG A 326 -18.10 16.34 9.67
CA ARG A 326 -18.92 15.31 9.00
C ARG A 326 -18.17 14.81 7.77
N LEU A 327 -18.06 13.49 7.62
CA LEU A 327 -17.53 12.85 6.41
C LEU A 327 -18.66 12.50 5.44
N SER A 328 -19.80 12.08 5.98
CA SER A 328 -21.00 11.76 5.22
C SER A 328 -22.27 12.03 6.06
N SER A 329 -23.44 11.60 5.57
CA SER A 329 -24.66 11.60 6.36
C SER A 329 -24.62 10.65 7.56
N ASN A 330 -23.77 9.63 7.51
CA ASN A 330 -23.71 8.55 8.49
C ASN A 330 -22.40 8.54 9.27
N SER A 331 -21.36 9.22 8.77
CA SER A 331 -20.01 9.12 9.34
C SER A 331 -19.47 10.47 9.75
N ILE A 332 -18.88 10.49 10.94
CA ILE A 332 -18.20 11.65 11.52
C ILE A 332 -16.75 11.32 11.80
N LEU A 333 -15.89 12.34 11.67
CA LEU A 333 -14.53 12.33 12.16
C LEU A 333 -14.49 12.99 13.53
N VAL A 334 -13.87 12.31 14.48
CA VAL A 334 -13.66 12.80 15.84
C VAL A 334 -12.19 12.65 16.23
N SER A 335 -11.75 13.45 17.20
CA SER A 335 -10.45 13.30 17.84
C SER A 335 -10.61 13.02 19.33
N ALA A 336 -9.65 12.28 19.87
CA ALA A 336 -9.49 12.02 21.28
C ALA A 336 -8.06 12.32 21.69
N LYS A 337 -7.86 12.99 22.82
CA LYS A 337 -6.53 13.39 23.28
C LYS A 337 -6.38 13.04 24.76
N ASP A 338 -5.30 12.31 25.04
CA ASP A 338 -4.83 12.04 26.40
C ASP A 338 -4.29 13.34 27.03
N ASP A 339 -4.93 13.82 28.09
CA ASP A 339 -4.56 15.07 28.78
C ASP A 339 -3.70 14.82 30.04
N SER A 340 -3.07 13.65 30.16
CA SER A 340 -2.20 13.31 31.29
C SER A 340 -0.98 14.23 31.45
N GLY A 341 -0.68 15.11 30.49
CA GLY A 341 0.34 16.15 30.60
C GLY A 341 1.80 15.66 30.56
N TYR A 342 2.03 14.35 30.39
CA TYR A 342 3.36 13.72 30.42
C TYR A 342 3.89 13.27 29.04
N ARG A 343 3.13 13.50 27.95
CA ARG A 343 3.50 13.04 26.58
C ARG A 343 3.45 14.16 25.54
N VAL A 344 4.29 14.02 24.50
CA VAL A 344 4.19 14.76 23.24
C VAL A 344 2.87 14.34 22.57
N ASP A 345 2.01 15.31 22.23
CA ASP A 345 0.68 15.19 21.60
C ASP A 345 0.25 13.76 21.17
N ASP A 346 -0.58 13.10 21.98
CA ASP A 346 -1.13 11.74 21.73
C ASP A 346 -2.57 11.82 21.18
N THR A 347 -2.85 12.81 20.33
CA THR A 347 -4.16 12.96 19.70
C THR A 347 -4.40 11.81 18.70
N GLY A 348 -5.39 10.97 19.00
CA GLY A 348 -5.92 9.95 18.08
C GLY A 348 -7.11 10.47 17.29
N TYR A 349 -7.22 10.06 16.03
CA TYR A 349 -8.36 10.36 15.17
C TYR A 349 -9.16 9.10 14.85
N PHE A 350 -10.48 9.22 14.85
CA PHE A 350 -11.40 8.09 14.72
C PHE A 350 -12.58 8.45 13.82
N ILE A 351 -13.03 7.45 13.07
CA ILE A 351 -14.30 7.52 12.35
C ILE A 351 -15.33 6.74 13.10
N ILE A 352 -16.48 7.38 13.27
CA ILE A 352 -17.67 6.77 13.84
C ILE A 352 -18.75 6.81 12.76
N SER A 353 -19.14 5.63 12.27
CA SER A 353 -20.19 5.47 11.26
C SER A 353 -21.46 4.89 11.89
N SER A 354 -22.59 5.55 11.68
CA SER A 354 -23.91 5.09 12.11
C SER A 354 -24.52 4.13 11.08
N ILE A 355 -25.03 3.00 11.56
CA ILE A 355 -25.63 1.95 10.72
C ILE A 355 -27.02 1.66 11.25
N LYS A 356 -28.04 2.09 10.49
CA LYS A 356 -29.44 1.83 10.82
C LYS A 356 -29.92 0.57 10.12
N THR A 357 -30.36 -0.41 10.90
CA THR A 357 -30.90 -1.68 10.40
C THR A 357 -32.28 -1.96 11.00
N PRO A 358 -33.06 -2.93 10.48
CA PRO A 358 -34.30 -3.36 11.12
C PRO A 358 -34.11 -3.86 12.56
N LYS A 359 -32.90 -4.32 12.92
CA LYS A 359 -32.56 -4.82 14.26
C LYS A 359 -32.15 -3.71 15.24
N GLY A 360 -31.99 -2.47 14.78
CA GLY A 360 -31.64 -1.32 15.61
C GLY A 360 -30.53 -0.45 15.02
N GLN A 361 -30.01 0.43 15.87
CA GLN A 361 -28.93 1.36 15.59
C GLN A 361 -27.60 0.74 16.04
N PHE A 362 -26.65 0.72 15.12
CA PHE A 362 -25.29 0.23 15.32
C PHE A 362 -24.30 1.34 15.02
N TYR A 363 -23.11 1.22 15.58
CA TYR A 363 -22.02 2.15 15.32
C TYR A 363 -20.72 1.38 15.08
N LEU A 364 -20.04 1.79 14.01
CA LEU A 364 -18.73 1.29 13.62
C LEU A 364 -17.67 2.33 13.98
N ILE A 365 -16.68 1.93 14.77
CA ILE A 365 -15.57 2.79 15.17
C ILE A 365 -14.27 2.21 14.66
N SER A 366 -13.47 3.04 13.98
CA SER A 366 -12.11 2.69 13.55
C SER A 366 -11.17 3.86 13.67
N ARG A 367 -9.88 3.58 13.92
CA ARG A 367 -8.83 4.59 13.84
C ARG A 367 -8.64 5.07 12.38
N THR A 368 -8.24 6.33 12.23
CA THR A 368 -7.97 6.99 10.94
C THR A 368 -6.92 8.10 11.14
N ILE A 369 -6.67 8.88 10.10
CA ILE A 369 -5.86 10.10 10.12
C ILE A 369 -6.69 11.37 10.37
N LYS A 370 -6.00 12.47 10.67
CA LYS A 370 -6.59 13.80 10.95
C LYS A 370 -7.52 14.32 9.86
N GLU A 371 -7.25 13.93 8.62
CA GLU A 371 -8.03 14.35 7.46
C GLU A 371 -9.23 13.44 7.22
N GLY A 372 -9.28 12.24 7.80
CA GLY A 372 -10.36 11.26 7.62
C GLY A 372 -10.57 10.87 6.15
N ASN A 373 -9.51 10.86 5.35
CA ASN A 373 -9.57 10.61 3.90
C ASN A 373 -8.66 9.46 3.44
N ASP A 374 -8.23 8.59 4.37
CA ASP A 374 -7.55 7.33 4.05
C ASP A 374 -8.53 6.25 3.56
N VAL A 375 -8.01 5.14 3.04
CA VAL A 375 -8.87 4.07 2.49
C VAL A 375 -9.73 3.39 3.56
N THR A 376 -9.22 3.24 4.78
CA THR A 376 -9.97 2.69 5.92
C THR A 376 -11.21 3.54 6.21
N ALA A 377 -11.04 4.86 6.29
CA ALA A 377 -12.09 5.83 6.46
C ALA A 377 -13.19 5.72 5.40
N LEU A 378 -12.78 5.79 4.14
CA LEU A 378 -13.68 5.84 2.99
C LEU A 378 -14.44 4.53 2.84
N MET A 379 -13.77 3.41 3.07
CA MET A 379 -14.39 2.09 2.98
C MET A 379 -15.30 1.80 4.16
N ASN A 380 -14.99 2.27 5.38
CA ASN A 380 -15.89 2.13 6.53
C ASN A 380 -17.17 2.92 6.33
N ASP A 381 -17.08 4.16 5.83
CA ASP A 381 -18.26 4.93 5.48
C ASP A 381 -19.11 4.20 4.42
N TYR A 382 -18.47 3.73 3.34
CA TYR A 382 -19.14 2.95 2.30
C TYR A 382 -19.78 1.67 2.87
N PHE A 383 -19.06 0.91 3.68
CA PHE A 383 -19.54 -0.31 4.30
C PHE A 383 -20.72 -0.03 5.22
N SER A 384 -20.66 1.02 6.05
CA SER A 384 -21.75 1.41 6.95
C SER A 384 -23.07 1.69 6.22
N LYS A 385 -22.99 2.27 5.02
CA LYS A 385 -24.14 2.58 4.15
C LYS A 385 -24.72 1.35 3.47
N HIS A 386 -23.90 0.34 3.18
CA HIS A 386 -24.29 -0.81 2.37
C HIS A 386 -24.40 -2.13 3.15
N LEU A 387 -23.99 -2.14 4.41
CA LEU A 387 -24.05 -3.30 5.29
C LEU A 387 -25.50 -3.72 5.52
N LYS A 388 -25.79 -4.99 5.24
CA LYS A 388 -27.11 -5.62 5.47
C LYS A 388 -26.97 -6.68 6.57
N ILE A 389 -27.33 -6.34 7.81
CA ILE A 389 -27.31 -7.24 8.99
C ILE A 389 -28.67 -7.88 9.25
#